data_AF-A0A7V9R1P5-F1
#
_entry.id   AF-A0A7V9R1P5-F1
#
_cell.length_a   1.000
_cell.length_b   1.000
_cell.length_c   1.000
_cell.angle_alpha   90.00
_cell.angle_beta   90.00
_cell.angle_gamma   90.00
#
_symmetry.space_group_name_H-M   'P 1'
#
loop_
_entity.id
_entity.type
_entity.pdbx_description
1 polymer ?
#
loop_
_entity_poly.entity_id
_entity_poly.type
_entity_poly.pdbx_seq_one_letter_code
_entity_poly.pdbx_strand_id
1 'polypeptide(L)'
;AHLKTLGRKGDFEGWARFCDLADAMLDEREFFIRKAIGWVLREAGKQQPQAVAEFLGPRVSRVSGVTIRGAVRYLDPATRDALMTAHRDR
;
A
#
# COMPACT_ATOMS: atom_id res chain seq x y z
N ALA A 1 31.28 -13.50 11.26
CA ALA A 1 30.69 -12.29 10.65
C ALA A 1 29.31 -12.65 10.12
N HIS A 2 28.26 -12.45 10.92
CA HIS A 2 26.90 -12.84 10.56
C HIS A 2 26.30 -11.70 9.71
N LEU A 3 26.34 -11.86 8.40
CA LEU A 3 25.70 -10.94 7.45
C LEU A 3 24.20 -10.96 7.74
N LYS A 4 23.70 -9.81 8.19
CA LYS A 4 22.28 -9.46 8.29
C LYS A 4 21.57 -9.95 7.04
N THR A 5 20.60 -10.83 7.22
CA THR A 5 19.59 -11.12 6.21
C THR A 5 18.90 -9.80 5.89
N LEU A 6 19.29 -9.18 4.78
CA LEU A 6 18.52 -8.12 4.16
C LEU A 6 17.19 -8.77 3.77
N GLY A 7 16.18 -8.61 4.63
CA GLY A 7 14.84 -9.13 4.41
C GLY A 7 14.37 -8.78 3.01
N ARG A 8 13.78 -9.77 2.33
CA ARG A 8 13.20 -9.61 1.01
C ARG A 8 12.21 -8.43 1.04
N LYS A 9 12.13 -7.63 -0.04
CA LYS A 9 11.10 -6.59 -0.17
C LYS A 9 9.72 -7.23 0.10
N GLY A 10 9.02 -6.78 1.14
CA GLY A 10 7.73 -7.33 1.59
C GLY A 10 7.79 -8.38 2.71
N ASP A 11 8.95 -8.77 3.22
CA ASP A 11 9.06 -9.83 4.24
C ASP A 11 9.10 -9.24 5.66
N PHE A 12 8.00 -8.59 6.05
CA PHE A 12 7.71 -8.32 7.45
C PHE A 12 6.50 -9.13 7.88
N GLU A 13 6.48 -9.53 9.14
CA GLU A 13 5.50 -10.48 9.66
C GLU A 13 4.07 -10.06 9.32
N GLY A 14 3.33 -10.97 8.67
CA GLY A 14 1.93 -10.77 8.32
C GLY A 14 1.65 -9.92 7.07
N TRP A 15 2.66 -9.39 6.37
CA TRP A 15 2.43 -8.55 5.18
C TRP A 15 1.63 -9.26 4.08
N ALA A 16 2.03 -10.48 3.71
CA ALA A 16 1.33 -11.25 2.67
C ALA A 16 -0.15 -11.48 3.03
N ARG A 17 -0.41 -11.91 4.28
CA ARG A 17 -1.76 -12.12 4.79
C ARG A 17 -2.58 -10.82 4.79
N PHE A 18 -1.96 -9.70 5.17
CA PHE A 18 -2.60 -8.40 5.09
C PHE A 18 -2.95 -8.03 3.64
N CYS A 19 -2.03 -8.22 2.69
CA CYS A 19 -2.29 -7.94 1.27
C CYS A 19 -3.46 -8.75 0.73
N ASP A 20 -3.55 -10.04 1.06
CA ASP A 20 -4.66 -10.90 0.62
C ASP A 20 -6.00 -10.41 1.17
N LEU A 21 -6.06 -10.10 2.47
CA LEU A 21 -7.27 -9.56 3.10
C LEU A 21 -7.64 -8.17 2.56
N ALA A 22 -6.65 -7.29 2.39
CA ALA A 22 -6.86 -5.95 1.88
C ALA A 22 -7.37 -5.98 0.43
N ASP A 23 -6.83 -6.86 -0.41
CA ASP A 23 -7.23 -7.01 -1.81
C ASP A 23 -8.70 -7.43 -1.95
N ALA A 24 -9.16 -8.36 -1.10
CA ALA A 24 -10.56 -8.78 -1.05
C ALA A 24 -11.52 -7.64 -0.63
N MET A 25 -11.01 -6.65 0.11
CA MET A 25 -11.81 -5.57 0.72
C MET A 25 -11.70 -4.23 -0.03
N LEU A 26 -10.98 -4.15 -1.16
CA LEU A 26 -10.78 -2.88 -1.86
C LEU A 26 -12.08 -2.25 -2.40
N ASP A 27 -13.06 -3.09 -2.75
CA ASP A 27 -14.33 -2.67 -3.34
C ASP A 27 -15.39 -2.32 -2.27
N GLU A 28 -15.06 -2.48 -0.98
CA GLU A 28 -15.93 -2.14 0.14
C GLU A 28 -16.27 -0.64 0.16
N ARG A 29 -17.50 -0.34 0.56
CA ARG A 29 -18.06 1.02 0.66
C ARG A 29 -18.05 1.58 2.08
N GLU A 30 -17.81 0.77 3.10
CA GLU A 30 -17.67 1.27 4.45
C GLU A 30 -16.44 2.18 4.59
N PHE A 31 -16.62 3.35 5.21
CA PHE A 31 -15.56 4.34 5.34
C PHE A 31 -14.39 3.83 6.21
N PHE A 32 -14.69 3.17 7.33
CA PHE A 32 -13.67 2.75 8.28
C PHE A 32 -12.80 1.61 7.78
N ILE A 33 -13.36 0.66 7.02
CA ILE A 33 -12.59 -0.40 6.38
C ILE A 33 -11.55 0.20 5.43
N ARG A 34 -11.98 1.10 4.56
CA ARG A 34 -11.09 1.78 3.59
C ARG A 34 -10.01 2.62 4.28
N LYS A 35 -10.36 3.27 5.39
CA LYS A 35 -9.43 4.04 6.21
C LYS A 35 -8.41 3.14 6.93
N ALA A 36 -8.85 2.00 7.45
CA ALA A 36 -7.99 1.03 8.14
C ALA A 36 -6.93 0.47 7.18
N ILE A 37 -7.33 0.06 5.97
CA ILE A 37 -6.40 -0.39 4.92
C ILE A 37 -5.38 0.70 4.62
N GLY A 38 -5.83 1.94 4.41
CA GLY A 38 -4.94 3.07 4.12
C GLY A 38 -3.96 3.37 5.27
N TRP A 39 -4.38 3.18 6.52
CA TRP A 39 -3.52 3.39 7.69
C TRP A 39 -2.44 2.31 7.79
N VAL A 40 -2.78 1.03 7.61
CA VAL A 40 -1.79 -0.05 7.63
C VAL A 40 -0.76 0.11 6.50
N LEU A 41 -1.23 0.44 5.28
CA LEU A 41 -0.33 0.72 4.15
C LEU A 41 0.58 1.93 4.43
N ARG A 42 0.04 2.98 5.05
CA ARG A 42 0.83 4.15 5.46
C ARG A 42 1.93 3.76 6.45
N GLU A 43 1.59 2.97 7.47
CA GLU A 43 2.57 2.54 8.47
C GLU A 43 3.65 1.64 7.87
N ALA A 44 3.26 0.68 7.01
CA ALA A 44 4.19 -0.15 6.24
C ALA A 44 5.13 0.69 5.37
N GLY A 45 4.62 1.76 4.75
CA GLY A 45 5.38 2.64 3.87
C GLY A 45 6.55 3.37 4.56
N LYS A 46 6.55 3.50 5.89
CA LYS A 46 7.68 4.09 6.64
C LYS A 46 8.95 3.25 6.52
N GLN A 47 8.81 1.92 6.48
CA GLN A 47 9.93 0.98 6.47
C GLN A 47 10.11 0.34 5.09
N GLN A 48 9.00 0.08 4.39
CA GLN A 48 8.98 -0.64 3.11
C GLN A 48 8.10 0.10 2.08
N PRO A 49 8.48 1.34 1.68
CA PRO A 49 7.70 2.12 0.71
C PRO A 49 7.53 1.38 -0.63
N GLN A 50 8.56 0.65 -1.07
CA GLN A 50 8.48 -0.11 -2.31
C GLN A 50 7.43 -1.22 -2.26
N ALA A 51 7.28 -1.94 -1.13
CA ALA A 51 6.27 -3.00 -1.00
C ALA A 51 4.84 -2.41 -1.11
N VAL A 52 4.62 -1.22 -0.55
CA VAL A 52 3.35 -0.49 -0.67
C VAL A 52 3.09 -0.07 -2.12
N ALA A 53 4.10 0.43 -2.82
CA ALA A 53 3.97 0.79 -4.24
C ALA A 53 3.64 -0.44 -5.12
N GLU A 54 4.31 -1.56 -4.89
CA GLU A 54 4.07 -2.84 -5.58
C GLU A 54 2.67 -3.40 -5.31
N PHE A 55 2.17 -3.26 -4.07
CA PHE A 55 0.79 -3.62 -3.74
C PHE A 55 -0.23 -2.74 -4.49
N LEU A 56 -0.03 -1.41 -4.44
CA LEU A 56 -0.98 -0.43 -4.98
C LEU A 56 -1.04 -0.39 -6.51
N GLY A 57 0.10 -0.50 -7.19
CA GLY A 57 0.20 -0.34 -8.65
C GLY A 57 -0.88 -1.07 -9.46
N PRO A 58 -0.95 -2.41 -9.40
CA PRO A 58 -1.94 -3.18 -10.15
C PRO A 58 -3.38 -3.03 -9.64
N ARG A 59 -3.57 -2.39 -8.48
CA ARG A 59 -4.86 -2.26 -7.78
C ARG A 59 -5.41 -0.83 -7.81
N VAL A 60 -4.69 0.10 -8.41
CA VAL A 60 -4.96 1.55 -8.30
C VAL A 60 -6.37 1.92 -8.74
N SER A 61 -6.97 1.17 -9.68
CA SER A 61 -8.33 1.37 -10.17
C SER A 61 -9.42 1.00 -9.14
N ARG A 62 -9.15 0.04 -8.24
CA ARG A 62 -10.10 -0.44 -7.22
C ARG A 62 -9.99 0.31 -5.89
N VAL A 63 -8.79 0.77 -5.54
CA VAL A 63 -8.50 1.41 -4.25
C VAL A 63 -9.36 2.66 -4.03
N SER A 64 -9.87 2.94 -2.83
CA SER A 64 -10.63 4.18 -2.61
C SER A 64 -9.76 5.44 -2.54
N GLY A 65 -10.36 6.62 -2.75
CA GLY A 65 -9.65 7.89 -2.61
C GLY A 65 -9.08 8.14 -1.19
N VAL A 66 -9.75 7.67 -0.15
CA VAL A 66 -9.23 7.78 1.23
C VAL A 66 -8.06 6.84 1.47
N THR A 67 -8.10 5.64 0.90
CA THR A 67 -7.04 4.65 1.00
C THR A 67 -5.79 5.10 0.27
N ILE A 68 -5.90 5.54 -1.00
CA ILE A 68 -4.72 5.92 -1.80
C ILE A 68 -3.99 7.11 -1.18
N ARG A 69 -4.70 8.16 -0.78
CA ARG A 69 -4.09 9.37 -0.19
C ARG A 69 -3.35 9.08 1.12
N GLY A 70 -3.86 8.14 1.91
CA GLY A 70 -3.20 7.68 3.13
C GLY A 70 -1.94 6.86 2.82
N ALA A 71 -2.09 5.86 1.94
CA ALA A 71 -1.07 4.86 1.65
C ALA A 71 0.19 5.46 1.00
N VAL A 72 0.04 6.45 0.12
CA VAL A 72 1.17 7.03 -0.64
C VAL A 72 2.04 8.01 0.17
N ARG A 73 1.74 8.24 1.45
CA ARG A 73 2.34 9.30 2.28
C ARG A 73 3.87 9.24 2.40
N TYR A 74 4.45 8.05 2.40
CA TYR A 74 5.90 7.83 2.56
C TYR A 74 6.58 7.31 1.29
N LEU A 75 5.86 7.28 0.17
CA LEU A 75 6.47 6.96 -1.12
C LEU A 75 7.29 8.16 -1.60
N ASP A 76 8.28 7.89 -2.44
CA ASP A 76 9.00 8.97 -3.12
C ASP A 76 8.04 9.79 -4.00
N PRO A 77 8.35 11.07 -4.26
CA PRO A 77 7.43 11.95 -4.99
C PRO A 77 7.02 11.43 -6.37
N ALA A 78 7.94 10.80 -7.10
CA ALA A 78 7.66 10.32 -8.46
C ALA A 78 6.66 9.15 -8.44
N THR A 79 6.88 8.16 -7.57
CA THR A 79 5.96 7.03 -7.38
C THR A 79 4.60 7.49 -6.85
N ARG A 80 4.59 8.41 -5.87
CA ARG A 80 3.36 9.01 -5.33
C ARG A 80 2.54 9.64 -6.44
N ASP A 81 3.17 10.49 -7.25
CA ASP A 81 2.48 11.27 -8.28
C ASP A 81 1.98 10.35 -9.40
N ALA A 82 2.76 9.34 -9.80
CA ALA A 82 2.33 8.32 -10.76
C ALA A 82 1.07 7.57 -10.28
N LEU A 83 1.06 7.10 -9.03
CA LEU A 83 -0.09 6.39 -8.46
C LEU A 83 -1.31 7.30 -8.31
N MET A 84 -1.13 8.56 -7.91
CA MET A 84 -2.22 9.52 -7.76
C MET A 84 -2.83 9.95 -9.10
N THR A 85 -2.01 10.07 -10.15
CA THR A 85 -2.47 10.31 -11.52
C THR A 85 -3.24 9.10 -12.04
N ALA A 86 -2.67 7.89 -11.96
CA ALA A 86 -3.36 6.68 -12.40
C ALA A 86 -4.68 6.44 -11.65
N HIS A 87 -4.75 6.82 -10.37
CA HIS A 87 -5.99 6.77 -9.59
C HIS A 87 -7.05 7.78 -10.05
N ARG A 88 -6.63 8.92 -10.59
CA ARG A 88 -7.53 9.95 -11.09
C ARG A 88 -8.12 9.58 -12.44
N ASP A 89 -7.32 8.89 -13.27
CA ASP A 89 -7.61 8.61 -14.68
C ASP A 89 -8.30 7.25 -14.91
N ARG A 90 -8.70 6.58 -13.83
CA ARG A 90 -9.31 5.24 -13.81
C ARG A 90 -10.80 5.20 -14.12
#